data_AF-A0A1M6ED23-F1
#
_entry.id   AF-A0A1M6ED23-F1
#
_cell.length_a   1.000
_cell.length_b   1.000
_cell.length_c   1.000
_cell.angle_alpha   90.00
_cell.angle_beta   90.00
_cell.angle_gamma   90.00
#
_symmetry.space_group_name_H-M   'P 1'
#
loop_
_entity.id
_entity.type
_entity.pdbx_description
1 polymer ?
#
loop_
_entity_poly.entity_id
_entity_poly.type
_entity_poly.pdbx_seq_one_letter_code
_entity_poly.pdbx_strand_id
1 'polypeptide(L)'
;MNLSRLKLSFTVCLFAISIFPAWGQFTQPAPTLVIRIDDLGAFHSVNEACIQTYQSGIARSVEVMPVAAWYPEAVCLLKENPGLDVGLHLVITSEWENVKWRPLTHCPSLTDENGYFYPMMGPNPAYPGQSVMENKWDLKEVEQEFRAQIEMALKNIPQLSHLTGHMLSTGFTKEVNEMVLRLAKEYHLPSIDRMDSPENYQFTYIGYDGPSRTSAEKEESFIRSLNKLEAGKRYLFLDHPALDNEEMHPVFHIGYENVALDRQGVTDLLTSPRVKQTIEDKGIKLISINQLTKGLPRATTPGKLGKAMEKYLKAAQQNNQDLHSIMIVQHGNILAEEWTCGQDKESASYIWIDSTNDKEKLADYLYPHLFRPLGIVGVKFQANLQNTNRSGWNLFFKTEDLAKMGQLFLQKGKWNGRQILSEEWTAKASAYCADGVNGQYVLVIPEKDAVIAVKAHTGNEQIKLDLIRKHLLPAL
;
A
#
# COMPACT_ATOMS: atom_id res chain seq x y z
N MET A 1 -20.33 15.51 70.90
CA MET A 1 -19.38 16.54 71.36
C MET A 1 -18.26 16.62 70.34
N ASN A 2 -17.89 17.85 69.99
CA ASN A 2 -17.05 18.24 68.86
C ASN A 2 -15.53 18.13 69.19
N LEU A 3 -14.67 18.24 68.15
CA LEU A 3 -13.22 18.56 68.17
C LEU A 3 -12.26 17.37 68.47
N SER A 4 -11.17 17.09 67.75
CA SER A 4 -10.31 17.94 66.91
C SER A 4 -9.24 17.14 66.12
N ARG A 5 -8.89 17.65 64.93
CA ARG A 5 -7.57 17.64 64.24
C ARG A 5 -6.94 16.30 63.81
N LEU A 6 -7.01 16.02 62.49
CA LEU A 6 -5.80 16.06 61.64
C LEU A 6 -6.22 16.28 60.16
N LYS A 7 -5.82 17.42 59.59
CA LYS A 7 -5.97 17.74 58.17
C LYS A 7 -4.76 17.15 57.43
N LEU A 8 -4.98 16.28 56.45
CA LEU A 8 -4.03 16.08 55.36
C LEU A 8 -4.75 16.52 54.07
N SER A 9 -4.35 17.67 53.55
CA SER A 9 -4.85 18.22 52.29
C SER A 9 -4.29 17.41 51.13
N PHE A 10 -5.10 16.53 50.53
CA PHE A 10 -4.88 16.07 49.17
C PHE A 10 -5.57 17.04 48.22
N THR A 11 -4.83 18.04 47.76
CA THR A 11 -5.21 18.84 46.60
C THR A 11 -5.05 17.95 45.36
N VAL A 12 -6.13 17.27 44.96
CA VAL A 12 -6.22 16.70 43.61
C VAL A 12 -6.43 17.87 42.66
N CYS A 13 -5.33 18.36 42.09
CA CYS A 13 -5.40 19.23 40.91
C CYS A 13 -5.97 18.40 39.75
N LEU A 14 -7.28 18.44 39.59
CA LEU A 14 -7.98 18.12 38.35
C LEU A 14 -7.54 19.15 37.30
N PHE A 15 -6.41 18.90 36.64
CA PHE A 15 -6.14 19.47 35.33
C PHE A 15 -7.04 18.73 34.33
N ALA A 16 -8.30 19.15 34.24
CA ALA A 16 -9.07 18.96 33.02
C ALA A 16 -8.46 19.87 31.95
N ILE A 17 -7.38 19.41 31.30
CA ILE A 17 -6.96 20.00 30.03
C ILE A 17 -8.04 19.56 29.05
N SER A 18 -9.04 20.42 28.86
CA SER A 18 -9.87 20.39 27.68
C SER A 18 -8.97 20.69 26.48
N ILE A 19 -8.33 19.66 25.95
CA ILE A 19 -7.78 19.68 24.59
C ILE A 19 -9.01 19.74 23.68
N PHE A 20 -9.50 20.94 23.42
CA PHE A 20 -10.23 21.16 22.18
C PHE A 20 -9.23 20.87 21.07
N PRO A 21 -9.42 19.85 20.23
CA PRO A 21 -8.61 19.79 19.03
C PRO A 21 -8.98 21.06 18.24
N ALA A 22 -7.98 21.72 17.67
CA ALA A 22 -8.25 22.83 16.76
C ALA A 22 -8.83 22.22 15.47
N TRP A 23 -10.16 22.19 15.35
CA TRP A 23 -10.83 21.60 14.19
C TRP A 23 -10.78 22.60 13.03
N GLY A 24 -10.04 22.21 11.99
CA GLY A 24 -10.28 22.55 10.58
C GLY A 24 -10.40 24.03 10.21
N GLN A 25 -9.28 24.76 10.15
CA GLN A 25 -9.14 25.72 9.05
C GLN A 25 -9.09 24.91 7.75
N PHE A 26 -9.69 25.42 6.66
CA PHE A 26 -9.62 24.82 5.32
C PHE A 26 -8.15 24.71 4.88
N THR A 27 -7.48 23.62 5.23
CA THR A 27 -6.08 23.37 4.90
C THR A 27 -6.01 22.80 3.49
N GLN A 28 -5.03 23.30 2.72
CA GLN A 28 -4.62 22.63 1.48
C GLN A 28 -4.30 21.16 1.80
N PRO A 29 -4.63 20.20 0.91
CA PRO A 29 -4.38 18.79 1.17
C PRO A 29 -2.91 18.56 1.51
N ALA A 30 -2.65 17.71 2.51
CA ALA A 30 -1.29 17.39 2.93
C ALA A 30 -0.44 16.85 1.76
N PRO A 31 0.88 17.12 1.71
CA PRO A 31 1.77 16.39 0.82
C PRO A 31 1.69 14.89 1.11
N THR A 32 1.72 14.08 0.06
CA THR A 32 1.77 12.61 0.20
C THR A 32 3.13 12.09 -0.21
N LEU A 33 3.63 11.08 0.50
CA LEU A 33 4.93 10.48 0.25
C LEU A 33 4.83 8.96 0.27
N VAL A 34 5.26 8.33 -0.82
CA VAL A 34 5.56 6.91 -0.87
C VAL A 34 7.00 6.69 -0.41
N ILE A 35 7.18 5.79 0.55
CA ILE A 35 8.47 5.20 0.88
C ILE A 35 8.45 3.76 0.38
N ARG A 36 9.19 3.52 -0.70
CA ARG A 36 9.40 2.21 -1.31
C ARG A 36 10.78 1.69 -0.90
N ILE A 37 10.86 0.40 -0.63
CA ILE A 37 12.12 -0.28 -0.33
C ILE A 37 12.29 -1.48 -1.25
N ASP A 38 13.48 -1.64 -1.81
CA ASP A 38 13.73 -2.63 -2.86
C ASP A 38 14.48 -3.86 -2.33
N ASP A 39 14.53 -4.90 -3.17
CA ASP A 39 15.32 -6.13 -3.02
C ASP A 39 14.89 -7.13 -1.93
N LEU A 40 13.64 -7.10 -1.47
CA LEU A 40 13.14 -8.12 -0.55
C LEU A 40 13.26 -9.52 -1.19
N GLY A 41 13.85 -10.47 -0.47
CA GLY A 41 14.15 -11.82 -0.94
C GLY A 41 15.58 -12.00 -1.45
N ALA A 42 16.36 -10.93 -1.64
CA ALA A 42 17.76 -11.02 -2.04
C ALA A 42 18.63 -11.73 -0.99
N PHE A 43 18.57 -11.26 0.25
CA PHE A 43 19.37 -11.69 1.39
C PHE A 43 18.52 -11.74 2.66
N HIS A 44 18.89 -12.56 3.65
CA HIS A 44 18.20 -12.56 4.95
C HIS A 44 18.28 -11.19 5.63
N SER A 45 19.45 -10.56 5.55
CA SER A 45 19.72 -9.23 6.11
C SER A 45 18.92 -8.12 5.43
N VAL A 46 18.58 -8.28 4.14
CA VAL A 46 17.66 -7.38 3.45
C VAL A 46 16.23 -7.65 3.92
N ASN A 47 15.82 -8.91 4.04
CA ASN A 47 14.50 -9.28 4.56
C ASN A 47 14.23 -8.69 5.94
N GLU A 48 15.15 -8.87 6.90
CA GLU A 48 15.02 -8.32 8.25
C GLU A 48 14.91 -6.80 8.25
N ALA A 49 15.80 -6.12 7.50
CA ALA A 49 15.81 -4.67 7.42
C ALA A 49 14.53 -4.11 6.76
N CYS A 50 14.02 -4.75 5.71
CA CYS A 50 12.76 -4.36 5.08
C CYS A 50 11.59 -4.43 6.07
N ILE A 51 11.49 -5.52 6.84
CA ILE A 51 10.44 -5.65 7.85
C ILE A 51 10.63 -4.65 8.99
N GLN A 52 11.87 -4.42 9.44
CA GLN A 52 12.18 -3.44 10.48
C GLN A 52 11.78 -2.01 10.08
N THR A 53 12.12 -1.60 8.86
CA THR A 53 11.79 -0.26 8.32
C THR A 53 10.29 -0.07 8.09
N TYR A 54 9.52 -1.14 7.93
CA TYR A 54 8.05 -1.10 7.94
C TYR A 54 7.48 -1.03 9.37
N GLN A 55 7.86 -1.98 10.25
CA GLN A 55 7.26 -2.13 11.57
C GLN A 55 7.62 -0.98 12.53
N SER A 56 8.86 -0.50 12.45
CA SER A 56 9.41 0.52 13.36
C SER A 56 9.77 1.82 12.65
N GLY A 57 9.52 1.91 11.34
CA GLY A 57 9.93 3.00 10.48
C GLY A 57 8.83 3.56 9.59
N ILE A 58 9.25 4.15 8.49
CA ILE A 58 8.40 4.93 7.59
C ILE A 58 8.08 4.21 6.26
N ALA A 59 8.63 3.02 6.04
CA ALA A 59 8.36 2.26 4.80
C ALA A 59 6.88 1.90 4.71
N ARG A 60 6.32 1.94 3.50
CA ARG A 60 4.92 1.55 3.24
C ARG A 60 4.74 0.60 2.06
N SER A 61 5.77 0.45 1.21
CA SER A 61 5.77 -0.49 0.08
C SER A 61 7.12 -1.18 -0.02
N VAL A 62 7.14 -2.45 -0.39
CA VAL A 62 8.36 -3.24 -0.61
C VAL A 62 8.32 -4.00 -1.93
N GLU A 63 9.46 -4.10 -2.61
CA GLU A 63 9.60 -4.82 -3.87
C GLU A 63 10.28 -6.18 -3.66
N VAL A 64 9.58 -7.25 -4.03
CA VAL A 64 10.06 -8.63 -3.81
C VAL A 64 10.68 -9.22 -5.08
N MET A 65 11.81 -9.90 -4.94
CA MET A 65 12.54 -10.57 -6.02
C MET A 65 12.31 -12.09 -5.97
N PRO A 66 11.50 -12.67 -6.87
CA PRO A 66 11.13 -14.10 -6.81
C PRO A 66 12.25 -15.06 -7.22
N VAL A 67 13.29 -14.57 -7.89
CA VAL A 67 14.43 -15.37 -8.36
C VAL A 67 15.52 -15.53 -7.30
N ALA A 68 15.47 -14.74 -6.24
CA ALA A 68 16.53 -14.69 -5.24
C ALA A 68 16.37 -15.77 -4.15
N ALA A 69 17.49 -16.15 -3.53
CA ALA A 69 17.58 -17.32 -2.65
C ALA A 69 16.72 -17.20 -1.39
N TRP A 70 16.53 -16.00 -0.88
CA TRP A 70 15.76 -15.72 0.35
C TRP A 70 14.30 -15.35 0.07
N TYR A 71 13.82 -15.54 -1.17
CA TYR A 71 12.41 -15.38 -1.51
C TYR A 71 11.45 -16.22 -0.64
N PRO A 72 11.72 -17.51 -0.32
CA PRO A 72 10.83 -18.30 0.53
C PRO A 72 10.63 -17.69 1.92
N GLU A 73 11.67 -17.10 2.51
CA GLU A 73 11.58 -16.38 3.78
C GLU A 73 10.76 -15.10 3.62
N ALA A 74 11.02 -14.32 2.58
CA ALA A 74 10.26 -13.11 2.28
C ALA A 74 8.75 -13.39 2.21
N VAL A 75 8.35 -14.50 1.57
CA VAL A 75 6.94 -14.93 1.52
C VAL A 75 6.36 -15.19 2.92
N CYS A 76 7.12 -15.79 3.83
CA CYS A 76 6.70 -16.01 5.22
C CYS A 76 6.54 -14.67 5.96
N LEU A 77 7.54 -13.80 5.89
CA LEU A 77 7.52 -12.49 6.53
C LEU A 77 6.37 -11.61 6.02
N LEU A 78 6.07 -11.64 4.73
CA LEU A 78 4.95 -10.89 4.15
C LEU A 78 3.58 -11.40 4.63
N LYS A 79 3.43 -12.71 4.86
CA LYS A 79 2.21 -13.28 5.46
C LYS A 79 2.02 -12.83 6.90
N GLU A 80 3.10 -12.67 7.65
CA GLU A 80 3.09 -12.15 9.02
C GLU A 80 2.84 -10.63 9.05
N ASN A 81 3.14 -9.92 7.96
CA ASN A 81 3.02 -8.48 7.81
C ASN A 81 2.03 -8.08 6.68
N PRO A 82 0.73 -8.47 6.76
CA PRO A 82 -0.23 -8.28 5.68
C PRO A 82 -0.62 -6.81 5.42
N GLY A 83 -0.18 -5.87 6.27
CA GLY A 83 -0.39 -4.43 6.10
C GLY A 83 0.66 -3.75 5.23
N LEU A 84 1.81 -4.40 4.97
CA LEU A 84 2.85 -3.90 4.08
C LEU A 84 2.42 -4.12 2.63
N ASP A 85 2.43 -3.05 1.84
CA ASP A 85 2.18 -3.12 0.41
C ASP A 85 3.35 -3.81 -0.31
N VAL A 86 3.07 -4.68 -1.28
CA VAL A 86 4.09 -5.48 -1.95
C VAL A 86 4.00 -5.31 -3.45
N GLY A 87 5.09 -4.90 -4.07
CA GLY A 87 5.28 -4.94 -5.50
C GLY A 87 6.20 -6.09 -5.92
N LEU A 88 6.08 -6.50 -7.17
CA LEU A 88 6.98 -7.48 -7.77
C LEU A 88 8.13 -6.74 -8.44
N HIS A 89 9.34 -6.95 -7.92
CA HIS A 89 10.57 -6.49 -8.56
C HIS A 89 10.92 -7.47 -9.67
N LEU A 90 10.66 -7.11 -10.93
CA LEU A 90 11.00 -7.96 -12.08
C LEU A 90 12.51 -7.93 -12.31
N VAL A 91 13.14 -9.10 -12.35
CA VAL A 91 14.60 -9.24 -12.33
C VAL A 91 15.08 -9.97 -13.59
N ILE A 92 16.02 -9.36 -14.32
CA ILE A 92 16.76 -9.98 -15.42
C ILE A 92 18.27 -9.65 -15.37
N THR A 93 18.73 -9.18 -14.21
CA THR A 93 20.14 -8.91 -13.92
C THR A 93 20.53 -9.55 -12.59
N SER A 94 21.82 -9.86 -12.41
CA SER A 94 22.38 -10.38 -11.16
C SER A 94 23.78 -9.81 -10.91
N GLU A 95 23.82 -8.67 -10.22
CA GLU A 95 24.96 -7.76 -10.17
C GLU A 95 26.09 -8.18 -9.22
N TRP A 96 25.76 -8.87 -8.12
CA TRP A 96 26.74 -9.14 -7.05
C TRP A 96 27.79 -10.19 -7.44
N GLU A 97 29.05 -9.99 -7.06
CA GLU A 97 30.17 -10.86 -7.46
C GLU A 97 30.03 -12.28 -6.91
N ASN A 98 29.76 -12.39 -5.60
CA ASN A 98 29.82 -13.67 -4.89
C ASN A 98 28.48 -14.39 -4.83
N VAL A 99 27.39 -13.72 -5.18
CA VAL A 99 26.03 -14.25 -5.10
C VAL A 99 25.30 -13.96 -6.40
N LYS A 100 24.84 -15.01 -7.06
CA LYS A 100 24.14 -14.92 -8.34
C LYS A 100 22.81 -15.67 -8.28
N TRP A 101 21.83 -15.17 -9.00
CA TRP A 101 20.55 -15.86 -9.21
C TRP A 101 20.34 -16.18 -10.69
N ARG A 102 19.59 -17.26 -10.93
CA ARG A 102 19.26 -17.76 -12.26
C ARG A 102 17.80 -17.43 -12.60
N PRO A 103 17.43 -17.40 -13.89
CA PRO A 103 16.05 -17.24 -14.30
C PRO A 103 15.16 -18.40 -13.85
N LEU A 104 13.84 -18.15 -13.75
CA LEU A 104 12.83 -19.20 -13.53
C LEU A 104 12.59 -20.02 -14.80
N THR A 105 12.93 -19.47 -15.96
CA THR A 105 12.67 -20.06 -17.27
C THR A 105 13.97 -20.30 -18.06
N HIS A 106 13.86 -20.96 -19.21
CA HIS A 106 14.99 -21.09 -20.12
C HIS A 106 15.07 -19.87 -21.04
N CYS A 107 15.90 -18.88 -20.67
CA CYS A 107 16.11 -17.64 -21.42
C CYS A 107 17.62 -17.37 -21.67
N PRO A 108 18.28 -18.16 -22.53
CA PRO A 108 19.72 -18.06 -22.76
C PRO A 108 20.19 -16.70 -23.29
N SER A 109 19.28 -15.90 -23.87
CA SER A 109 19.61 -14.55 -24.34
C SER A 109 19.78 -13.52 -23.21
N LEU A 110 19.42 -13.88 -21.97
CA LEU A 110 19.50 -13.03 -20.77
C LEU A 110 20.56 -13.50 -19.77
N THR A 111 21.27 -14.60 -20.07
CA THR A 111 22.20 -15.24 -19.13
C THR A 111 23.61 -15.37 -19.69
N ASP A 112 24.58 -15.47 -18.78
CA ASP A 112 25.96 -15.84 -19.08
C ASP A 112 26.11 -17.34 -19.40
N GLU A 113 27.35 -17.77 -19.66
CA GLU A 113 27.68 -19.18 -19.96
C GLU A 113 27.41 -20.16 -18.79
N ASN A 114 27.30 -19.64 -17.57
CA ASN A 114 26.98 -20.41 -16.36
C ASN A 114 25.46 -20.42 -16.07
N GLY A 115 24.66 -19.72 -16.87
CA GLY A 115 23.22 -19.60 -16.74
C GLY A 115 22.75 -18.62 -15.67
N TYR A 116 23.63 -17.74 -15.17
CA TYR A 116 23.23 -16.61 -14.32
C TYR A 116 22.77 -15.45 -15.18
N PHE A 117 21.85 -14.62 -14.69
CA PHE A 117 21.55 -13.37 -15.38
C PHE A 117 22.81 -12.50 -15.52
N TYR A 118 22.89 -11.72 -16.59
CA TYR A 118 23.96 -10.73 -16.75
C TYR A 118 24.01 -9.74 -15.57
N PRO A 119 25.18 -9.27 -15.14
CA PRO A 119 25.28 -8.37 -13.99
C PRO A 119 24.70 -6.97 -14.23
N MET A 120 24.63 -6.52 -15.48
CA MET A 120 24.26 -5.13 -15.80
C MET A 120 23.15 -5.06 -16.83
N MET A 121 22.31 -4.02 -16.75
CA MET A 121 21.35 -3.72 -17.82
C MET A 121 22.05 -3.09 -19.03
N GLY A 122 22.87 -2.06 -18.79
CA GLY A 122 23.62 -1.33 -19.83
C GLY A 122 25.14 -1.54 -19.74
N PRO A 123 25.90 -1.03 -20.73
CA PRO A 123 27.36 -1.14 -20.74
C PRO A 123 28.00 -0.61 -19.45
N ASN A 124 28.94 -1.38 -18.89
CA ASN A 124 29.69 -1.00 -17.70
C ASN A 124 31.19 -1.27 -17.91
N PRO A 125 32.10 -0.30 -17.72
CA PRO A 125 33.54 -0.49 -17.91
C PRO A 125 34.16 -1.61 -17.07
N ALA A 126 33.60 -1.93 -15.90
CA ALA A 126 34.06 -3.03 -15.06
C ALA A 126 33.60 -4.40 -15.57
N TYR A 127 32.57 -4.44 -16.41
CA TYR A 127 31.90 -5.65 -16.91
C TYR A 127 31.72 -5.62 -18.43
N PRO A 128 32.81 -5.47 -19.22
CA PRO A 128 32.69 -5.30 -20.66
C PRO A 128 31.99 -6.50 -21.31
N GLY A 129 30.92 -6.25 -22.06
CA GLY A 129 30.15 -7.29 -22.74
C GLY A 129 29.29 -8.16 -21.82
N GLN A 130 29.16 -7.81 -20.54
CA GLN A 130 28.36 -8.55 -19.57
C GLN A 130 27.11 -7.77 -19.16
N SER A 131 26.48 -7.09 -20.11
CA SER A 131 25.18 -6.46 -19.91
C SER A 131 24.13 -6.98 -20.88
N VAL A 132 22.85 -6.90 -20.49
CA VAL A 132 21.72 -7.29 -21.34
C VAL A 132 21.72 -6.50 -22.66
N MET A 133 21.98 -5.19 -22.60
CA MET A 133 21.93 -4.30 -23.77
C MET A 133 23.17 -4.38 -24.68
N GLU A 134 24.29 -4.94 -24.22
CA GLU A 134 25.45 -5.23 -25.08
C GLU A 134 25.32 -6.55 -25.84
N ASN A 135 24.44 -7.43 -25.37
CA ASN A 135 24.23 -8.75 -25.94
C ASN A 135 22.95 -8.80 -26.79
N LYS A 136 22.85 -9.84 -27.62
CA LYS A 136 21.62 -10.12 -28.37
C LYS A 136 20.60 -10.77 -27.43
N TRP A 137 19.55 -10.04 -27.09
CA TRP A 137 18.43 -10.51 -26.29
C TRP A 137 17.17 -10.77 -27.14
N ASP A 138 16.26 -11.62 -26.66
CA ASP A 138 14.95 -11.89 -27.28
C ASP A 138 13.80 -11.40 -26.39
N LEU A 139 12.94 -10.54 -26.93
CA LEU A 139 11.75 -10.03 -26.24
C LEU A 139 10.82 -11.14 -25.75
N LYS A 140 10.73 -12.26 -26.46
CA LYS A 140 9.90 -13.40 -26.05
C LYS A 140 10.43 -14.07 -24.80
N GLU A 141 11.75 -14.17 -24.68
CA GLU A 141 12.39 -14.73 -23.50
C GLU A 141 12.19 -13.80 -22.29
N VAL A 142 12.28 -12.48 -22.48
CA VAL A 142 11.93 -11.48 -21.44
C VAL A 142 10.47 -11.61 -20.99
N GLU A 143 9.52 -11.66 -21.94
CA GLU A 143 8.09 -11.81 -21.59
C GLU A 143 7.82 -13.15 -20.88
N GLN A 144 8.44 -14.24 -21.34
CA GLN A 144 8.33 -15.56 -20.70
C GLN A 144 8.83 -15.54 -19.26
N GLU A 145 10.01 -14.97 -19.02
CA GLU A 145 10.60 -14.87 -17.68
C GLU A 145 9.75 -13.98 -16.77
N PHE A 146 9.33 -12.79 -17.24
CA PHE A 146 8.46 -11.91 -16.46
C PHE A 146 7.13 -12.55 -16.11
N ARG A 147 6.50 -13.31 -17.02
CA ARG A 147 5.27 -14.06 -16.72
C ARG A 147 5.51 -15.10 -15.64
N ALA A 148 6.59 -15.87 -15.72
CA ALA A 148 6.93 -16.87 -14.70
C ALA A 148 7.14 -16.22 -13.32
N GLN A 149 7.84 -15.09 -13.26
CA GLN A 149 8.03 -14.32 -12.03
C GLN A 149 6.70 -13.78 -11.47
N ILE A 150 5.83 -13.23 -12.32
CA ILE A 150 4.50 -12.74 -11.94
C ILE A 150 3.63 -13.87 -11.38
N GLU A 151 3.56 -15.00 -12.07
CA GLU A 151 2.72 -16.13 -11.68
C GLU A 151 3.23 -16.78 -10.39
N MET A 152 4.55 -16.91 -10.23
CA MET A 152 5.16 -17.39 -9.00
C MET A 152 4.86 -16.45 -7.83
N ALA A 153 4.97 -15.13 -8.02
CA ALA A 153 4.67 -14.16 -6.98
C ALA A 153 3.17 -14.15 -6.61
N LEU A 154 2.28 -14.11 -7.59
CA LEU A 154 0.83 -14.12 -7.38
C LEU A 154 0.34 -15.38 -6.65
N LYS A 155 0.99 -16.53 -6.89
CA LYS A 155 0.68 -17.79 -6.20
C LYS A 155 1.02 -17.74 -4.71
N ASN A 156 2.05 -17.00 -4.33
CA ASN A 156 2.61 -17.06 -2.97
C ASN A 156 2.33 -15.81 -2.12
N ILE A 157 2.01 -14.67 -2.76
CA ILE A 157 1.88 -13.36 -2.13
C ILE A 157 0.50 -12.74 -2.48
N PRO A 158 -0.53 -13.01 -1.66
CA PRO A 158 -1.89 -12.51 -1.92
C PRO A 158 -2.03 -10.97 -1.89
N GLN A 159 -1.10 -10.27 -1.24
CA GLN A 159 -1.11 -8.81 -1.15
C GLN A 159 -0.33 -8.09 -2.28
N LEU A 160 0.18 -8.84 -3.27
CA LEU A 160 0.89 -8.27 -4.43
C LEU A 160 0.00 -7.27 -5.18
N SER A 161 0.49 -6.04 -5.35
CA SER A 161 -0.34 -4.92 -5.79
C SER A 161 0.10 -4.27 -7.09
N HIS A 162 1.40 -4.32 -7.43
CA HIS A 162 2.00 -3.62 -8.56
C HIS A 162 3.29 -4.30 -9.07
N LEU A 163 3.86 -3.76 -10.16
CA LEU A 163 5.11 -4.20 -10.79
C LEU A 163 6.17 -3.09 -10.75
N THR A 164 7.41 -3.49 -10.54
CA THR A 164 8.62 -2.66 -10.60
C THR A 164 9.71 -3.42 -11.36
N GLY A 165 10.82 -2.74 -11.68
CA GLY A 165 11.91 -3.33 -12.44
C GLY A 165 13.24 -3.16 -11.73
N HIS A 166 13.86 -4.28 -11.35
CA HIS A 166 15.22 -4.26 -10.84
C HIS A 166 16.17 -3.70 -11.88
N MET A 167 16.97 -2.70 -11.48
CA MET A 167 17.82 -1.92 -12.38
C MET A 167 17.10 -1.36 -13.62
N LEU A 168 15.82 -0.97 -13.49
CA LEU A 168 14.97 -0.47 -14.58
C LEU A 168 14.69 -1.50 -15.70
N SER A 169 14.76 -2.79 -15.37
CA SER A 169 14.47 -3.92 -16.28
C SER A 169 13.12 -3.84 -17.01
N THR A 170 12.18 -3.06 -16.52
CA THR A 170 10.84 -2.90 -17.08
C THR A 170 10.73 -1.85 -18.19
N GLY A 171 11.78 -1.06 -18.42
CA GLY A 171 11.70 0.12 -19.29
C GLY A 171 12.97 0.44 -20.09
N PHE A 172 13.87 -0.53 -20.30
CA PHE A 172 15.15 -0.27 -20.98
C PHE A 172 15.03 -0.13 -22.51
N THR A 173 13.93 -0.60 -23.12
CA THR A 173 13.53 -0.22 -24.49
C THR A 173 12.04 0.09 -24.57
N LYS A 174 11.61 0.68 -25.69
CA LYS A 174 10.20 0.97 -25.97
C LYS A 174 9.37 -0.31 -26.04
N GLU A 175 9.85 -1.34 -26.72
CA GLU A 175 9.14 -2.60 -26.92
C GLU A 175 8.95 -3.35 -25.59
N VAL A 176 9.94 -3.29 -24.70
CA VAL A 176 9.84 -3.85 -23.35
C VAL A 176 8.82 -3.06 -22.52
N ASN A 177 8.85 -1.73 -22.56
CA ASN A 177 7.86 -0.89 -21.88
C ASN A 177 6.42 -1.21 -22.34
N GLU A 178 6.19 -1.34 -23.66
CA GLU A 178 4.89 -1.70 -24.22
C GLU A 178 4.45 -3.11 -23.80
N MET A 179 5.38 -4.07 -23.75
CA MET A 179 5.12 -5.42 -23.28
C MET A 179 4.76 -5.43 -21.78
N VAL A 180 5.51 -4.73 -20.93
CA VAL A 180 5.23 -4.62 -19.50
C VAL A 180 3.87 -3.95 -19.25
N LEU A 181 3.49 -2.94 -20.06
CA LEU A 181 2.15 -2.34 -20.00
C LEU A 181 1.04 -3.34 -20.34
N ARG A 182 1.25 -4.25 -21.31
CA ARG A 182 0.31 -5.35 -21.57
C ARG A 182 0.21 -6.29 -20.37
N LEU A 183 1.35 -6.74 -19.82
CA LEU A 183 1.36 -7.63 -18.65
C LEU A 183 0.68 -6.98 -17.44
N ALA A 184 0.98 -5.70 -17.18
CA ALA A 184 0.35 -4.92 -16.11
C ALA A 184 -1.18 -4.89 -16.23
N LYS A 185 -1.70 -4.72 -17.44
CA LYS A 185 -3.14 -4.75 -17.73
C LYS A 185 -3.72 -6.15 -17.60
N GLU A 186 -3.01 -7.16 -18.09
CA GLU A 186 -3.42 -8.56 -18.07
C GLU A 186 -3.54 -9.11 -16.64
N TYR A 187 -2.52 -8.86 -15.81
CA TYR A 187 -2.45 -9.35 -14.43
C TYR A 187 -3.06 -8.39 -13.40
N HIS A 188 -3.55 -7.23 -13.81
CA HIS A 188 -4.08 -6.18 -12.93
C HIS A 188 -3.06 -5.62 -11.93
N LEU A 189 -1.80 -5.53 -12.35
CA LEU A 189 -0.68 -5.02 -11.55
C LEU A 189 -0.08 -3.80 -12.25
N PRO A 190 -0.44 -2.56 -11.88
CA PRO A 190 0.14 -1.36 -12.47
C PRO A 190 1.67 -1.41 -12.37
N SER A 191 2.35 -0.96 -13.41
CA SER A 191 3.81 -0.82 -13.40
C SER A 191 4.19 0.63 -13.09
N ILE A 192 5.08 0.84 -12.12
CA ILE A 192 5.52 2.19 -11.69
C ILE A 192 6.94 2.57 -12.15
N ASP A 193 7.79 1.62 -12.54
CA ASP A 193 9.15 1.88 -13.06
C ASP A 193 9.17 1.90 -14.60
N ARG A 194 8.45 2.87 -15.15
CA ARG A 194 8.36 3.09 -16.60
C ARG A 194 8.41 4.58 -16.92
N MET A 195 8.74 4.88 -18.18
CA MET A 195 8.94 6.24 -18.67
C MET A 195 7.76 7.18 -18.33
N ASP A 196 6.52 6.73 -18.53
CA ASP A 196 5.33 7.57 -18.36
C ASP A 196 4.67 7.45 -16.97
N SER A 197 5.30 6.79 -16.00
CA SER A 197 4.71 6.59 -14.67
C SER A 197 4.49 7.86 -13.86
N PRO A 198 5.48 8.78 -13.77
CA PRO A 198 5.31 10.04 -13.03
C PRO A 198 4.10 10.84 -13.53
N GLU A 199 3.87 10.86 -14.83
CA GLU A 199 2.72 11.55 -15.46
C GLU A 199 1.41 10.81 -15.19
N ASN A 200 1.38 9.50 -15.45
CA ASN A 200 0.16 8.68 -15.31
C ASN A 200 -0.36 8.60 -13.86
N TYR A 201 0.54 8.64 -12.87
CA TYR A 201 0.18 8.57 -11.45
C TYR A 201 0.40 9.90 -10.71
N GLN A 202 0.82 10.95 -11.41
CA GLN A 202 0.98 12.32 -10.90
C GLN A 202 1.87 12.40 -9.66
N PHE A 203 3.07 11.81 -9.72
CA PHE A 203 4.04 11.89 -8.64
C PHE A 203 5.41 12.35 -9.11
N THR A 204 6.21 12.85 -8.16
CA THR A 204 7.58 13.27 -8.38
C THR A 204 8.54 12.42 -7.55
N TYR A 205 9.59 11.90 -8.17
CA TYR A 205 10.66 11.25 -7.43
C TYR A 205 11.43 12.26 -6.59
N ILE A 206 11.73 11.90 -5.35
CA ILE A 206 12.64 12.65 -4.48
C ILE A 206 13.80 11.74 -4.09
N GLY A 207 14.96 12.35 -3.84
CA GLY A 207 16.14 11.66 -3.33
C GLY A 207 16.78 12.46 -2.20
N TYR A 208 18.06 12.19 -1.98
CA TYR A 208 18.89 12.93 -1.05
C TYR A 208 19.17 14.36 -1.54
N ASP A 209 18.83 15.36 -0.74
CA ASP A 209 19.24 16.75 -0.94
C ASP A 209 20.56 17.03 -0.21
N GLY A 210 21.70 16.76 -0.84
CA GLY A 210 23.05 16.94 -0.28
C GLY A 210 23.82 15.62 -0.04
N PRO A 211 24.86 15.60 0.83
CA PRO A 211 25.67 14.41 1.09
C PRO A 211 24.84 13.24 1.62
N SER A 212 25.20 12.01 1.26
CA SER A 212 24.43 10.80 1.59
C SER A 212 25.30 9.54 1.73
N ARG A 213 26.59 9.67 2.05
CA ARG A 213 27.53 8.54 2.12
C ARG A 213 27.52 7.85 3.48
N THR A 214 27.22 8.58 4.54
CA THR A 214 27.08 8.02 5.90
C THR A 214 25.62 8.02 6.35
N SER A 215 25.30 7.20 7.36
CA SER A 215 23.97 7.17 7.99
C SER A 215 23.51 8.58 8.44
N ALA A 216 24.37 9.34 9.10
CA ALA A 216 24.07 10.72 9.52
C ALA A 216 23.83 11.68 8.34
N GLU A 217 24.64 11.55 7.28
CA GLU A 217 24.47 12.37 6.07
C GLU A 217 23.15 12.05 5.36
N LYS A 218 22.82 10.75 5.20
CA LYS A 218 21.53 10.30 4.64
C LYS A 218 20.36 10.86 5.43
N GLU A 219 20.40 10.79 6.76
CA GLU A 219 19.38 11.35 7.65
C GLU A 219 19.16 12.85 7.42
N GLU A 220 20.23 13.64 7.52
CA GLU A 220 20.15 15.09 7.34
C GLU A 220 19.69 15.47 5.92
N SER A 221 20.19 14.75 4.92
CA SER A 221 19.87 14.99 3.53
C SER A 221 18.42 14.66 3.20
N PHE A 222 17.89 13.58 3.76
CA PHE A 222 16.48 13.23 3.61
C PHE A 222 15.57 14.22 4.33
N ILE A 223 15.92 14.66 5.55
CA ILE A 223 15.18 15.71 6.27
C ILE A 223 15.12 16.99 5.44
N ARG A 224 16.20 17.39 4.77
CA ARG A 224 16.18 18.55 3.86
C ARG A 224 15.22 18.35 2.68
N SER A 225 15.16 17.15 2.09
CA SER A 225 14.18 16.81 1.06
C SER A 225 12.74 16.87 1.58
N LEU A 226 12.46 16.32 2.76
CA LEU A 226 11.13 16.37 3.40
C LEU A 226 10.67 17.81 3.64
N ASN A 227 11.60 18.72 3.98
CA ASN A 227 11.30 20.12 4.20
C ASN A 227 10.87 20.88 2.92
N LYS A 228 11.11 20.32 1.74
CA LYS A 228 10.77 20.91 0.43
C LYS A 228 9.45 20.40 -0.14
N LEU A 229 8.78 19.45 0.50
CA LEU A 229 7.53 18.89 -0.02
C LEU A 229 6.39 19.92 0.02
N GLU A 230 5.65 20.02 -1.08
CA GLU A 230 4.57 21.00 -1.24
C GLU A 230 3.21 20.37 -1.02
N ALA A 231 2.30 21.13 -0.39
CA ALA A 231 0.92 20.70 -0.15
C ALA A 231 0.22 20.27 -1.47
N GLY A 232 -0.55 19.20 -1.39
CA GLY A 232 -1.32 18.63 -2.49
C GLY A 232 -0.49 17.86 -3.53
N LYS A 233 0.85 17.86 -3.44
CA LYS A 233 1.71 17.07 -4.32
C LYS A 233 1.96 15.67 -3.77
N ARG A 234 2.31 14.75 -4.69
CA ARG A 234 2.60 13.35 -4.41
C ARG A 234 4.05 13.08 -4.75
N TYR A 235 4.76 12.44 -3.82
CA TYR A 235 6.18 12.17 -3.95
C TYR A 235 6.46 10.67 -3.76
N LEU A 236 7.57 10.20 -4.33
CA LEU A 236 8.07 8.84 -4.15
C LEU A 236 9.56 8.89 -3.84
N PHE A 237 9.94 8.30 -2.71
CA PHE A 237 11.32 8.00 -2.34
C PHE A 237 11.51 6.49 -2.35
N LEU A 238 12.59 6.03 -2.97
CA LEU A 238 13.00 4.63 -2.97
C LEU A 238 14.43 4.49 -2.49
N ASP A 239 14.72 3.43 -1.73
CA ASP A 239 16.08 3.06 -1.35
C ASP A 239 16.17 1.60 -0.88
N HIS A 240 17.35 1.13 -0.50
CA HIS A 240 17.67 -0.29 -0.33
C HIS A 240 18.17 -0.58 1.08
N PRO A 241 17.29 -0.87 2.06
CA PRO A 241 17.70 -1.19 3.42
C PRO A 241 18.33 -2.60 3.49
N ALA A 242 19.36 -2.74 4.31
CA ALA A 242 19.93 -4.02 4.74
C ALA A 242 20.55 -3.88 6.12
N LEU A 243 20.82 -4.99 6.79
CA LEU A 243 21.66 -5.00 8.00
C LEU A 243 23.15 -5.11 7.63
N ASP A 244 24.01 -4.34 8.29
CA ASP A 244 25.46 -4.47 8.17
C ASP A 244 25.94 -5.63 9.04
N ASN A 245 26.10 -6.81 8.41
CA ASN A 245 26.53 -8.04 9.06
C ASN A 245 27.33 -8.93 8.09
N GLU A 246 27.79 -10.08 8.61
CA GLU A 246 28.62 -11.04 7.89
C GLU A 246 28.00 -11.55 6.58
N GLU A 247 26.66 -11.58 6.44
CA GLU A 247 26.02 -11.98 5.19
C GLU A 247 26.19 -10.90 4.11
N MET A 248 26.13 -9.63 4.49
CA MET A 248 26.21 -8.51 3.55
C MET A 248 27.65 -8.07 3.24
N HIS A 249 28.64 -8.36 4.09
CA HIS A 249 30.05 -8.05 3.82
C HIS A 249 30.61 -8.61 2.49
N PRO A 250 30.27 -9.84 2.05
CA PRO A 250 30.70 -10.35 0.74
C PRO A 250 29.83 -9.87 -0.43
N VAL A 251 28.77 -9.09 -0.19
CA VAL A 251 27.87 -8.57 -1.24
C VAL A 251 28.46 -7.28 -1.78
N PHE A 252 28.99 -7.33 -2.99
CA PHE A 252 29.51 -6.18 -3.70
C PHE A 252 29.53 -6.40 -5.21
N HIS A 253 29.69 -5.31 -5.95
CA HIS A 253 30.17 -5.34 -7.33
C HIS A 253 31.25 -4.25 -7.48
N ILE A 254 32.06 -4.32 -8.54
CA ILE A 254 33.12 -3.36 -8.79
C ILE A 254 32.49 -1.96 -8.92
N GLY A 255 32.97 -1.01 -8.10
CA GLY A 255 32.42 0.35 -8.00
C GLY A 255 31.35 0.53 -6.92
N TYR A 256 30.94 -0.54 -6.23
CA TYR A 256 30.07 -0.50 -5.06
C TYR A 256 30.47 -1.56 -4.04
N GLU A 257 31.61 -1.35 -3.39
CA GLU A 257 32.21 -2.32 -2.47
C GLU A 257 31.64 -2.26 -1.04
N ASN A 258 31.12 -1.10 -0.62
CA ASN A 258 30.66 -0.88 0.75
C ASN A 258 29.13 -1.06 0.90
N VAL A 259 28.55 -2.05 0.23
CA VAL A 259 27.08 -2.27 0.17
C VAL A 259 26.48 -2.41 1.58
N ALA A 260 27.10 -3.23 2.43
CA ALA A 260 26.62 -3.49 3.78
C ALA A 260 26.44 -2.19 4.59
N LEU A 261 27.49 -1.37 4.67
CA LEU A 261 27.48 -0.11 5.40
C LEU A 261 26.50 0.91 4.79
N ASP A 262 26.48 1.03 3.46
CA ASP A 262 25.62 1.98 2.77
C ASP A 262 24.13 1.64 2.97
N ARG A 263 23.76 0.36 2.80
CA ARG A 263 22.39 -0.15 2.99
C ARG A 263 21.96 -0.15 4.47
N GLN A 264 22.88 -0.33 5.42
CA GLN A 264 22.60 -0.10 6.85
C GLN A 264 22.26 1.36 7.13
N GLY A 265 22.96 2.31 6.51
CA GLY A 265 22.62 3.73 6.62
C GLY A 265 21.20 4.04 6.15
N VAL A 266 20.67 3.28 5.19
CA VAL A 266 19.27 3.37 4.75
C VAL A 266 18.32 2.83 5.84
N THR A 267 18.64 1.67 6.43
CA THR A 267 17.85 1.10 7.55
C THR A 267 17.76 2.06 8.73
N ASP A 268 18.88 2.68 9.09
CA ASP A 268 18.96 3.69 10.16
C ASP A 268 18.09 4.92 9.84
N LEU A 269 18.24 5.46 8.62
CA LEU A 269 17.45 6.59 8.12
C LEU A 269 15.95 6.31 8.24
N LEU A 270 15.49 5.18 7.70
CA LEU A 270 14.07 4.86 7.59
C LEU A 270 13.44 4.49 8.94
N THR A 271 14.26 4.19 9.95
CA THR A 271 13.80 3.94 11.34
C THR A 271 14.05 5.13 12.28
N SER A 272 14.70 6.19 11.79
CA SER A 272 15.10 7.36 12.58
C SER A 272 13.93 8.06 13.26
N PRO A 273 13.99 8.29 14.58
CA PRO A 273 13.02 9.12 15.30
C PRO A 273 12.93 10.55 14.77
N ARG A 274 14.05 11.13 14.31
CA ARG A 274 14.09 12.50 13.80
C ARG A 274 13.35 12.64 12.47
N VAL A 275 13.50 11.65 11.60
CA VAL A 275 12.78 11.60 10.32
C VAL A 275 11.28 11.43 10.57
N LYS A 276 10.89 10.50 11.46
CA LYS A 276 9.47 10.31 11.86
C LYS A 276 8.86 11.60 12.39
N GLN A 277 9.56 12.29 13.32
CA GLN A 277 9.09 13.57 13.85
C GLN A 277 8.96 14.64 12.76
N THR A 278 9.91 14.70 11.82
CA THR A 278 9.84 15.65 10.69
C THR A 278 8.61 15.42 9.81
N ILE A 279 8.28 14.15 9.53
CA ILE A 279 7.08 13.77 8.76
C ILE A 279 5.82 14.23 9.48
N GLU A 280 5.74 13.98 10.79
CA GLU A 280 4.61 14.41 11.64
C GLU A 280 4.48 15.93 11.70
N ASP A 281 5.57 16.65 11.97
CA ASP A 281 5.60 18.12 12.09
C ASP A 281 5.19 18.81 10.78
N LYS A 282 5.50 18.18 9.63
CA LYS A 282 5.11 18.67 8.30
C LYS A 282 3.73 18.20 7.87
N GLY A 283 3.08 17.33 8.65
CA GLY A 283 1.81 16.71 8.27
C GLY A 283 1.91 15.90 6.98
N ILE A 284 3.07 15.34 6.64
CA ILE A 284 3.27 14.53 5.44
C ILE A 284 2.51 13.20 5.62
N LYS A 285 1.62 12.88 4.68
CA LYS A 285 0.87 11.63 4.71
C LYS A 285 1.63 10.52 3.96
N LEU A 286 2.11 9.54 4.70
CA LEU A 286 2.71 8.34 4.11
C LEU A 286 1.65 7.49 3.42
N ILE A 287 1.92 7.08 2.19
CA ILE A 287 1.04 6.21 1.40
C ILE A 287 1.82 5.06 0.76
N SER A 288 1.13 3.98 0.45
CA SER A 288 1.66 2.86 -0.33
C SER A 288 1.57 3.11 -1.84
N ILE A 289 2.26 2.30 -2.64
CA ILE A 289 2.16 2.33 -4.10
C ILE A 289 0.78 1.87 -4.57
N ASN A 290 0.17 0.91 -3.89
CA ASN A 290 -1.21 0.54 -4.17
C ASN A 290 -2.18 1.71 -3.95
N GLN A 291 -2.00 2.52 -2.90
CA GLN A 291 -2.76 3.77 -2.74
C GLN A 291 -2.39 4.82 -3.80
N LEU A 292 -1.12 4.89 -4.20
CA LEU A 292 -0.66 5.79 -5.26
C LEU A 292 -1.39 5.51 -6.58
N THR A 293 -1.50 4.23 -6.96
CA THR A 293 -1.92 3.78 -8.29
C THR A 293 -3.38 3.36 -8.38
N LYS A 294 -3.99 2.89 -7.28
CA LYS A 294 -5.35 2.35 -7.24
C LYS A 294 -6.21 2.93 -6.12
N GLY A 295 -5.73 3.94 -5.40
CA GLY A 295 -6.54 4.68 -4.44
C GLY A 295 -7.65 5.46 -5.14
N LEU A 296 -8.78 5.67 -4.46
CA LEU A 296 -9.79 6.62 -4.91
C LEU A 296 -9.19 8.04 -4.88
N PRO A 297 -9.42 8.85 -5.93
CA PRO A 297 -8.94 10.23 -5.96
C PRO A 297 -9.60 11.05 -4.85
N ARG A 298 -8.85 11.98 -4.26
CA ARG A 298 -9.34 12.89 -3.23
C ARG A 298 -9.63 14.25 -3.87
N ALA A 299 -10.73 14.87 -3.49
CA ALA A 299 -11.07 16.23 -3.88
C ALA A 299 -11.34 17.10 -2.66
N THR A 300 -11.34 18.42 -2.85
CA THR A 300 -11.60 19.37 -1.76
C THR A 300 -12.99 19.18 -1.18
N THR A 301 -13.07 19.04 0.15
CA THR A 301 -14.34 18.94 0.86
C THR A 301 -15.19 20.20 0.69
N PRO A 302 -16.42 20.11 0.16
CA PRO A 302 -17.32 21.25 0.11
C PRO A 302 -17.64 21.79 1.52
N GLY A 303 -17.65 23.11 1.73
CA GLY A 303 -17.84 23.68 3.07
C GLY A 303 -19.16 23.30 3.75
N LYS A 304 -20.22 23.02 2.98
CA LYS A 304 -21.49 22.47 3.52
C LYS A 304 -21.31 21.04 4.04
N LEU A 305 -20.57 20.21 3.32
CA LEU A 305 -20.26 18.83 3.69
C LEU A 305 -19.32 18.78 4.90
N GLY A 306 -18.31 19.64 4.96
CA GLY A 306 -17.42 19.74 6.13
C GLY A 306 -18.20 20.00 7.43
N LYS A 307 -19.08 21.02 7.43
CA LYS A 307 -19.96 21.32 8.57
C LYS A 307 -20.94 20.18 8.91
N ALA A 308 -21.37 19.42 7.90
CA ALA A 308 -22.24 18.26 8.10
C ALA A 308 -21.47 17.10 8.75
N MET A 309 -20.23 16.86 8.32
CA MET A 309 -19.32 15.89 8.91
C MET A 309 -19.04 16.19 10.39
N GLU A 310 -18.73 17.43 10.73
CA GLU A 310 -18.52 17.85 12.13
C GLU A 310 -19.74 17.52 13.02
N LYS A 311 -20.95 17.84 12.53
CA LYS A 311 -22.19 17.54 13.24
C LYS A 311 -22.43 16.03 13.38
N TYR A 312 -22.16 15.28 12.31
CA TYR A 312 -22.29 13.82 12.31
C TYR A 312 -21.35 13.18 13.33
N LEU A 313 -20.05 13.53 13.30
CA LEU A 313 -19.03 12.99 14.21
C LEU A 313 -19.40 13.26 15.67
N LYS A 314 -19.81 14.50 15.98
CA LYS A 314 -20.28 14.87 17.33
C LYS A 314 -21.50 14.05 17.75
N ALA A 315 -22.48 13.86 16.85
CA ALA A 315 -23.68 13.10 17.14
C ALA A 315 -23.37 11.60 17.32
N ALA A 316 -22.48 11.03 16.51
CA ALA A 316 -22.04 9.63 16.63
C ALA A 316 -21.42 9.39 18.01
N GLN A 317 -20.51 10.28 18.45
CA GLN A 317 -19.91 10.21 19.78
C GLN A 317 -20.96 10.32 20.89
N GLN A 318 -21.90 11.26 20.80
CA GLN A 318 -22.96 11.45 21.79
C GLN A 318 -23.91 10.25 21.91
N ASN A 319 -24.04 9.46 20.85
CA ASN A 319 -24.88 8.25 20.82
C ASN A 319 -24.08 6.97 21.08
N ASN A 320 -22.85 7.07 21.61
CA ASN A 320 -21.97 5.92 21.88
C ASN A 320 -21.78 5.02 20.65
N GLN A 321 -21.73 5.61 19.45
CA GLN A 321 -21.19 4.91 18.29
C GLN A 321 -19.67 4.98 18.41
N ASP A 322 -19.05 3.85 18.66
CA ASP A 322 -17.59 3.71 18.59
C ASP A 322 -17.20 3.70 17.10
N LEU A 323 -17.30 4.88 16.48
CA LEU A 323 -16.93 5.12 15.10
C LEU A 323 -15.42 4.97 14.98
N HIS A 324 -14.96 4.10 14.09
CA HIS A 324 -13.53 3.91 13.79
C HIS A 324 -13.11 4.75 12.59
N SER A 325 -13.96 4.77 11.55
CA SER A 325 -13.71 5.51 10.33
C SER A 325 -14.98 5.75 9.51
N ILE A 326 -14.95 6.80 8.70
CA ILE A 326 -15.99 7.13 7.72
C ILE A 326 -15.34 7.69 6.45
N MET A 327 -15.89 7.34 5.30
CA MET A 327 -15.50 7.86 4.00
C MET A 327 -16.74 8.18 3.16
N ILE A 328 -16.75 9.37 2.57
CA ILE A 328 -17.78 9.83 1.64
C ILE A 328 -17.15 10.00 0.27
N VAL A 329 -17.63 9.22 -0.69
CA VAL A 329 -17.29 9.32 -2.11
C VAL A 329 -18.45 9.96 -2.83
N GLN A 330 -18.19 10.92 -3.71
CA GLN A 330 -19.19 11.48 -4.61
C GLN A 330 -18.55 11.78 -5.96
N HIS A 331 -19.24 11.46 -7.06
CA HIS A 331 -18.70 11.57 -8.42
C HIS A 331 -17.33 10.87 -8.57
N GLY A 332 -17.16 9.73 -7.90
CA GLY A 332 -15.92 8.94 -7.90
C GLY A 332 -14.75 9.52 -7.10
N ASN A 333 -14.93 10.62 -6.37
CA ASN A 333 -13.90 11.25 -5.54
C ASN A 333 -14.23 11.15 -4.06
N ILE A 334 -13.24 10.88 -3.21
CA ILE A 334 -13.37 11.04 -1.76
C ILE A 334 -13.49 12.54 -1.46
N LEU A 335 -14.65 12.95 -0.95
CA LEU A 335 -14.93 14.33 -0.57
C LEU A 335 -14.74 14.58 0.93
N ALA A 336 -14.88 13.55 1.76
CA ALA A 336 -14.62 13.63 3.19
C ALA A 336 -14.20 12.25 3.72
N GLU A 337 -13.24 12.22 4.64
CA GLU A 337 -12.77 11.02 5.31
C GLU A 337 -12.30 11.36 6.73
N GLU A 338 -12.54 10.49 7.70
CA GLU A 338 -12.11 10.67 9.09
C GLU A 338 -11.76 9.30 9.72
N TRP A 339 -10.71 9.26 10.54
CA TRP A 339 -10.32 8.09 11.35
C TRP A 339 -10.15 8.50 12.81
N THR A 340 -10.85 7.83 13.72
CA THR A 340 -10.79 8.13 15.17
C THR A 340 -9.72 7.30 15.89
N CYS A 341 -9.32 6.15 15.33
CA CYS A 341 -8.31 5.26 15.91
C CYS A 341 -6.93 5.34 15.20
N GLY A 342 -6.76 6.23 14.21
CA GLY A 342 -5.60 6.28 13.31
C GLY A 342 -5.73 5.31 12.13
N GLN A 343 -5.20 5.70 10.95
CA GLN A 343 -5.33 4.95 9.69
C GLN A 343 -4.72 3.54 9.74
N ASP A 344 -3.65 3.35 10.52
CA ASP A 344 -2.92 2.08 10.63
C ASP A 344 -3.51 1.12 11.67
N LYS A 345 -4.51 1.54 12.46
CA LYS A 345 -5.15 0.72 13.52
C LYS A 345 -6.49 0.12 13.10
N GLU A 346 -6.74 -0.07 11.81
CA GLU A 346 -8.02 -0.59 11.32
C GLU A 346 -8.28 -2.02 11.85
N SER A 347 -9.08 -2.08 12.90
CA SER A 347 -9.56 -3.31 13.53
C SER A 347 -10.83 -3.85 12.84
N ALA A 348 -11.12 -5.09 13.20
CA ALA A 348 -12.02 -6.07 12.60
C ALA A 348 -13.46 -5.62 12.33
N SER A 349 -13.98 -5.90 11.12
CA SER A 349 -15.36 -5.58 10.73
C SER A 349 -15.76 -6.23 9.39
N TYR A 350 -17.00 -6.70 9.28
CA TYR A 350 -17.39 -7.85 8.44
C TYR A 350 -18.29 -7.46 7.25
N ILE A 351 -18.04 -7.93 6.03
CA ILE A 351 -19.05 -7.93 4.94
C ILE A 351 -19.04 -9.28 4.19
N TRP A 352 -20.23 -9.71 3.77
CA TRP A 352 -20.61 -11.05 3.30
C TRP A 352 -20.33 -11.28 1.81
N ILE A 353 -19.80 -12.46 1.46
CA ILE A 353 -19.82 -13.00 0.08
C ILE A 353 -20.05 -14.52 0.14
N ASP A 354 -21.07 -15.01 -0.57
CA ASP A 354 -21.36 -16.45 -0.75
C ASP A 354 -20.78 -16.95 -2.09
N SER A 355 -20.38 -18.23 -2.15
CA SER A 355 -19.96 -18.87 -3.40
C SER A 355 -20.58 -20.25 -3.54
N THR A 356 -21.13 -20.50 -4.73
CA THR A 356 -21.86 -21.71 -5.10
C THR A 356 -21.01 -22.74 -5.86
N ASN A 357 -19.67 -22.65 -5.86
CA ASN A 357 -18.83 -23.50 -6.72
C ASN A 357 -17.82 -24.36 -5.94
N ASP A 358 -17.95 -25.68 -6.05
CA ASP A 358 -17.26 -26.70 -5.23
C ASP A 358 -15.79 -26.98 -5.64
N LYS A 359 -15.23 -26.26 -6.62
CA LYS A 359 -13.95 -26.63 -7.28
C LYS A 359 -12.74 -25.76 -6.94
N GLU A 360 -12.92 -24.54 -6.44
CA GLU A 360 -11.81 -23.60 -6.13
C GLU A 360 -12.03 -22.92 -4.77
N LYS A 361 -10.94 -22.48 -4.10
CA LYS A 361 -11.11 -21.60 -2.93
C LYS A 361 -11.68 -20.28 -3.42
N LEU A 362 -12.76 -19.80 -2.81
CA LEU A 362 -13.39 -18.53 -3.17
C LEU A 362 -12.40 -17.35 -3.27
N ALA A 363 -11.39 -17.33 -2.39
CA ALA A 363 -10.32 -16.34 -2.42
C ALA A 363 -9.58 -16.30 -3.77
N ASP A 364 -9.22 -17.47 -4.29
CA ASP A 364 -8.46 -17.63 -5.53
C ASP A 364 -9.29 -17.14 -6.75
N TYR A 365 -10.61 -17.25 -6.66
CA TYR A 365 -11.53 -16.68 -7.64
C TYR A 365 -11.70 -15.16 -7.48
N LEU A 366 -11.99 -14.65 -6.28
CA LEU A 366 -12.31 -13.22 -6.08
C LEU A 366 -11.09 -12.31 -6.26
N TYR A 367 -9.88 -12.75 -5.93
CA TYR A 367 -8.70 -11.92 -6.05
C TYR A 367 -8.44 -11.40 -7.48
N PRO A 368 -8.26 -12.27 -8.49
CA PRO A 368 -8.02 -11.81 -9.86
C PRO A 368 -9.25 -11.15 -10.49
N HIS A 369 -10.47 -11.55 -10.12
CA HIS A 369 -11.69 -11.09 -10.80
C HIS A 369 -12.33 -9.85 -10.18
N LEU A 370 -12.13 -9.59 -8.88
CA LEU A 370 -12.77 -8.50 -8.16
C LEU A 370 -11.76 -7.64 -7.38
N PHE A 371 -10.99 -8.24 -6.47
CA PHE A 371 -10.19 -7.45 -5.52
C PHE A 371 -9.01 -6.75 -6.19
N ARG A 372 -8.19 -7.47 -6.95
CA ARG A 372 -7.00 -6.90 -7.61
C ARG A 372 -7.34 -5.81 -8.64
N PRO A 373 -8.38 -5.96 -9.49
CA PRO A 373 -8.86 -4.87 -10.34
C PRO A 373 -9.24 -3.58 -9.58
N LEU A 374 -9.79 -3.71 -8.38
CA LEU A 374 -10.15 -2.59 -7.50
C LEU A 374 -8.97 -2.09 -6.64
N GLY A 375 -7.83 -2.78 -6.67
CA GLY A 375 -6.69 -2.48 -5.79
C GLY A 375 -6.92 -2.84 -4.33
N ILE A 376 -7.77 -3.82 -4.09
CA ILE A 376 -8.04 -4.37 -2.77
C ILE A 376 -7.06 -5.53 -2.58
N VAL A 377 -6.22 -5.43 -1.54
CA VAL A 377 -5.13 -6.36 -1.24
C VAL A 377 -5.16 -6.74 0.24
N GLY A 378 -4.56 -7.87 0.59
CA GLY A 378 -4.47 -8.31 2.00
C GLY A 378 -5.82 -8.65 2.65
N VAL A 379 -6.83 -9.02 1.86
CA VAL A 379 -8.11 -9.51 2.38
C VAL A 379 -7.85 -10.78 3.18
N LYS A 380 -8.10 -10.71 4.49
CA LYS A 380 -7.97 -11.87 5.37
C LYS A 380 -9.19 -12.77 5.18
N PHE A 381 -8.95 -14.07 5.02
CA PHE A 381 -9.97 -15.13 5.01
C PHE A 381 -9.73 -16.02 6.22
N GLN A 382 -10.73 -16.19 7.10
CA GLN A 382 -10.61 -17.17 8.17
C GLN A 382 -11.04 -18.55 7.66
N ALA A 383 -10.10 -19.49 7.59
CA ALA A 383 -10.39 -20.87 7.23
C ALA A 383 -11.19 -21.59 8.33
N ASN A 384 -12.12 -22.46 7.95
CA ASN A 384 -12.74 -23.38 8.90
C ASN A 384 -11.76 -24.50 9.31
N LEU A 385 -12.09 -25.27 10.35
CA LEU A 385 -11.28 -26.39 10.87
C LEU A 385 -10.90 -27.46 9.82
N GLN A 386 -11.54 -27.46 8.65
CA GLN A 386 -11.26 -28.38 7.54
C GLN A 386 -10.36 -27.77 6.45
N ASN A 387 -9.82 -26.55 6.66
CA ASN A 387 -9.03 -25.79 5.68
C ASN A 387 -9.75 -25.58 4.34
N THR A 388 -11.08 -25.58 4.39
CA THR A 388 -11.96 -25.35 3.24
C THR A 388 -12.59 -23.98 3.42
N ASN A 389 -12.21 -22.99 2.59
CA ASN A 389 -12.91 -21.71 2.51
C ASN A 389 -14.25 -21.92 1.77
N ARG A 390 -15.17 -22.67 2.39
CA ARG A 390 -16.46 -23.15 1.84
C ARG A 390 -17.68 -22.49 2.48
N SER A 391 -17.51 -21.49 3.34
CA SER A 391 -18.61 -20.79 4.00
C SER A 391 -18.27 -19.33 4.32
N GLY A 392 -19.22 -18.43 4.07
CA GLY A 392 -19.06 -16.98 4.02
C GLY A 392 -19.04 -16.23 5.36
N TRP A 393 -17.93 -16.34 6.09
CA TRP A 393 -17.64 -15.50 7.26
C TRP A 393 -16.19 -14.97 7.19
N ASN A 394 -15.94 -13.79 7.78
CA ASN A 394 -14.61 -13.25 8.10
C ASN A 394 -13.76 -12.64 6.96
N LEU A 395 -14.34 -11.77 6.13
CA LEU A 395 -13.56 -10.86 5.26
C LEU A 395 -13.33 -9.52 5.95
N PHE A 396 -12.12 -9.00 5.83
CA PHE A 396 -11.68 -7.76 6.45
C PHE A 396 -11.31 -6.74 5.38
N PHE A 397 -12.09 -5.68 5.27
CA PHE A 397 -11.85 -4.58 4.33
C PHE A 397 -11.39 -3.31 5.05
N LYS A 398 -10.54 -2.55 4.36
CA LYS A 398 -10.30 -1.16 4.70
C LYS A 398 -11.54 -0.33 4.38
N THR A 399 -11.66 0.83 5.02
CA THR A 399 -12.80 1.75 4.79
C THR A 399 -12.89 2.16 3.31
N GLU A 400 -11.74 2.41 2.69
CA GLU A 400 -11.66 2.74 1.26
C GLU A 400 -12.04 1.55 0.36
N ASP A 401 -11.71 0.32 0.76
CA ASP A 401 -12.09 -0.88 0.00
C ASP A 401 -13.61 -1.08 0.00
N LEU A 402 -14.27 -0.81 1.14
CA LEU A 402 -15.73 -0.76 1.23
C LEU A 402 -16.33 0.32 0.33
N ALA A 403 -15.74 1.51 0.33
CA ALA A 403 -16.16 2.62 -0.52
C ALA A 403 -16.01 2.26 -2.02
N LYS A 404 -14.92 1.57 -2.41
CA LYS A 404 -14.71 1.06 -3.77
C LYS A 404 -15.77 0.04 -4.17
N MET A 405 -16.20 -0.85 -3.27
CA MET A 405 -17.32 -1.76 -3.55
C MET A 405 -18.62 -1.00 -3.81
N GLY A 406 -18.96 -0.02 -2.96
CA GLY A 406 -20.13 0.82 -3.18
C GLY A 406 -20.04 1.60 -4.51
N GLN A 407 -18.85 2.12 -4.83
CA GLN A 407 -18.60 2.88 -6.06
C GLN A 407 -18.72 1.98 -7.29
N LEU A 408 -18.29 0.72 -7.21
CA LEU A 408 -18.47 -0.27 -8.28
C LEU A 408 -19.97 -0.52 -8.56
N PHE A 409 -20.79 -0.65 -7.53
CA PHE A 409 -22.24 -0.78 -7.69
C PHE A 409 -22.87 0.48 -8.28
N LEU A 410 -22.45 1.66 -7.81
CA LEU A 410 -22.88 2.95 -8.35
C LEU A 410 -22.56 3.08 -9.85
N GLN A 411 -21.41 2.55 -10.27
CA GLN A 411 -20.97 2.46 -11.67
C GLN A 411 -21.52 1.23 -12.41
N LYS A 412 -22.57 0.60 -11.89
CA LYS A 412 -23.24 -0.57 -12.50
C LYS A 412 -22.28 -1.70 -12.87
N GLY A 413 -21.32 -1.95 -11.98
CA GLY A 413 -20.34 -3.03 -12.12
C GLY A 413 -19.17 -2.71 -13.05
N LYS A 414 -19.06 -1.48 -13.56
CA LYS A 414 -17.92 -1.04 -14.39
C LYS A 414 -16.86 -0.36 -13.52
N TRP A 415 -15.59 -0.69 -13.73
CA TRP A 415 -14.45 -0.06 -13.06
C TRP A 415 -13.35 0.23 -14.08
N ASN A 416 -12.84 1.47 -14.13
CA ASN A 416 -11.79 1.88 -15.06
C ASN A 416 -12.04 1.42 -16.52
N GLY A 417 -13.28 1.55 -17.00
CA GLY A 417 -13.65 1.16 -18.36
C GLY A 417 -14.00 -0.32 -18.57
N ARG A 418 -13.72 -1.20 -17.61
CA ARG A 418 -13.95 -2.66 -17.70
C ARG A 418 -15.19 -3.08 -16.91
N GLN A 419 -15.98 -4.00 -17.46
CA GLN A 419 -17.07 -4.64 -16.72
C GLN A 419 -16.49 -5.69 -15.76
N ILE A 420 -16.70 -5.51 -14.46
CA ILE A 420 -16.28 -6.43 -13.39
C ILE A 420 -17.47 -7.27 -12.91
N LEU A 421 -18.62 -6.62 -12.65
CA LEU A 421 -19.89 -7.27 -12.32
C LEU A 421 -20.89 -6.98 -13.45
N SER A 422 -21.79 -7.88 -13.82
CA SER A 422 -22.72 -7.57 -14.91
C SER A 422 -23.73 -6.48 -14.52
N GLU A 423 -24.08 -5.59 -15.46
CA GLU A 423 -25.06 -4.53 -15.21
C GLU A 423 -26.41 -5.13 -14.79
N GLU A 424 -26.84 -6.23 -15.45
CA GLU A 424 -28.07 -6.95 -15.10
C GLU A 424 -28.06 -7.45 -13.64
N TRP A 425 -26.93 -7.96 -13.15
CA TRP A 425 -26.82 -8.41 -11.77
C TRP A 425 -26.85 -7.24 -10.79
N THR A 426 -26.14 -6.15 -11.09
CA THR A 426 -26.19 -4.94 -10.24
C THR A 426 -27.58 -4.31 -10.19
N ALA A 427 -28.36 -4.41 -11.27
CA ALA A 427 -29.74 -3.92 -11.34
C ALA A 427 -30.73 -4.76 -10.53
N LYS A 428 -30.40 -6.02 -10.21
CA LYS A 428 -31.22 -6.89 -9.34
C LYS A 428 -31.08 -6.54 -7.86
N ALA A 429 -30.07 -5.74 -7.47
CA ALA A 429 -29.92 -5.31 -6.09
C ALA A 429 -31.10 -4.42 -5.68
N SER A 430 -31.96 -4.94 -4.80
CA SER A 430 -33.14 -4.23 -4.29
C SER A 430 -32.81 -3.28 -3.14
N ALA A 431 -31.57 -3.32 -2.63
CA ALA A 431 -31.08 -2.49 -1.54
C ALA A 431 -29.70 -1.94 -1.89
N TYR A 432 -29.54 -0.63 -1.70
CA TYR A 432 -28.27 0.08 -1.87
C TYR A 432 -27.51 0.23 -0.54
N CYS A 433 -27.82 -0.62 0.44
CA CYS A 433 -27.12 -0.72 1.72
C CYS A 433 -26.59 -2.13 1.88
N ALA A 434 -25.33 -2.27 2.26
CA ALA A 434 -24.80 -3.54 2.75
C ALA A 434 -24.31 -3.35 4.19
N ASP A 435 -24.81 -4.19 5.09
CA ASP A 435 -24.57 -4.12 6.52
C ASP A 435 -23.67 -5.25 7.02
N GLY A 436 -22.71 -4.85 7.84
CA GLY A 436 -21.74 -5.68 8.53
C GLY A 436 -22.01 -5.78 10.02
N VAL A 437 -21.54 -6.88 10.63
CA VAL A 437 -21.76 -7.17 12.04
C VAL A 437 -21.19 -6.08 12.94
N ASN A 438 -22.01 -5.57 13.87
CA ASN A 438 -21.66 -4.53 14.84
C ASN A 438 -21.50 -3.11 14.27
N GLY A 439 -21.97 -2.80 13.06
CA GLY A 439 -22.15 -1.40 12.63
C GLY A 439 -21.18 -0.85 11.62
N GLN A 440 -20.70 -1.72 10.74
CA GLN A 440 -20.04 -1.30 9.53
C GLN A 440 -21.02 -1.44 8.38
N TYR A 441 -20.99 -0.49 7.46
CA TYR A 441 -21.95 -0.49 6.39
C TYR A 441 -21.45 0.37 5.25
N VAL A 442 -21.97 0.08 4.06
CA VAL A 442 -21.81 0.91 2.87
C VAL A 442 -23.19 1.29 2.35
N LEU A 443 -23.40 2.59 2.17
CA LEU A 443 -24.59 3.17 1.58
C LEU A 443 -24.25 3.69 0.19
N VAL A 444 -24.88 3.14 -0.82
CA VAL A 444 -24.85 3.64 -2.20
C VAL A 444 -26.10 4.51 -2.40
N ILE A 445 -25.91 5.71 -2.96
CA ILE A 445 -26.97 6.72 -3.08
C ILE A 445 -26.99 7.20 -4.53
N PRO A 446 -27.65 6.45 -5.44
CA PRO A 446 -27.59 6.71 -6.89
C PRO A 446 -28.05 8.12 -7.28
N GLU A 447 -29.09 8.64 -6.64
CA GLU A 447 -29.64 9.97 -6.90
C GLU A 447 -28.69 11.12 -6.50
N LYS A 448 -27.65 10.81 -5.73
CA LYS A 448 -26.59 11.75 -5.33
C LYS A 448 -25.23 11.44 -5.94
N ASP A 449 -25.15 10.39 -6.77
CA ASP A 449 -23.89 9.82 -7.25
C ASP A 449 -22.86 9.67 -6.11
N ALA A 450 -23.32 9.12 -4.98
CA ALA A 450 -22.56 9.10 -3.73
C ALA A 450 -22.49 7.71 -3.08
N VAL A 451 -21.42 7.49 -2.31
CA VAL A 451 -21.21 6.32 -1.45
C VAL A 451 -20.76 6.81 -0.07
N ILE A 452 -21.36 6.27 1.00
CA ILE A 452 -20.90 6.48 2.37
C ILE A 452 -20.48 5.12 2.93
N ALA A 453 -19.19 4.96 3.21
CA ALA A 453 -18.64 3.79 3.89
C ALA A 453 -18.32 4.14 5.34
N VAL A 454 -18.77 3.31 6.28
CA VAL A 454 -18.56 3.53 7.71
C VAL A 454 -18.07 2.24 8.35
N LYS A 455 -17.07 2.37 9.23
CA LYS A 455 -16.73 1.34 10.20
C LYS A 455 -16.95 1.88 11.60
N ALA A 456 -17.79 1.20 12.35
CA ALA A 456 -18.05 1.50 13.76
C ALA A 456 -18.32 0.20 14.53
N HIS A 457 -18.26 0.29 15.85
CA HIS A 457 -18.86 -0.66 16.77
C HIS A 457 -20.06 -0.01 17.48
N THR A 458 -21.26 -0.53 17.26
CA THR A 458 -22.45 -0.07 18.01
C THR A 458 -23.54 -1.14 18.05
N GLY A 459 -24.18 -1.26 19.23
CA GLY A 459 -25.29 -2.17 19.48
C GLY A 459 -26.66 -1.62 19.06
N ASN A 460 -26.76 -0.39 18.53
CA ASN A 460 -28.02 0.20 18.07
C ASN A 460 -27.97 0.47 16.55
N GLU A 461 -28.59 -0.42 15.78
CA GLU A 461 -28.53 -0.37 14.31
C GLU A 461 -29.34 0.76 13.69
N GLN A 462 -30.48 1.11 14.30
CA GLN A 462 -31.38 2.15 13.79
C GLN A 462 -30.73 3.54 13.84
N ILE A 463 -29.99 3.84 14.91
CA ILE A 463 -29.33 5.15 15.09
C ILE A 463 -28.27 5.41 14.01
N LYS A 464 -27.62 4.37 13.46
CA LYS A 464 -26.58 4.49 12.41
C LYS A 464 -27.11 5.26 11.20
N LEU A 465 -28.23 4.81 10.63
CA LEU A 465 -28.81 5.40 9.43
C LEU A 465 -29.51 6.73 9.73
N ASP A 466 -30.10 6.89 10.91
CA ASP A 466 -30.79 8.12 11.29
C ASP A 466 -29.84 9.31 11.37
N LEU A 467 -28.63 9.12 11.92
CA LEU A 467 -27.61 10.17 11.97
C LEU A 467 -27.14 10.58 10.58
N ILE A 468 -26.94 9.63 9.66
CA ILE A 468 -26.57 9.91 8.28
C ILE A 468 -27.68 10.68 7.56
N ARG A 469 -28.93 10.21 7.67
CA ARG A 469 -30.10 10.86 7.07
C ARG A 469 -30.28 12.29 7.56
N LYS A 470 -30.06 12.51 8.86
CA LYS A 470 -30.23 13.82 9.49
C LYS A 470 -29.09 14.79 9.16
N HIS A 471 -27.85 14.32 9.14
CA HIS A 471 -26.68 15.19 9.09
C HIS A 471 -25.99 15.23 7.73
N LEU A 472 -25.77 14.07 7.09
CA LEU A 472 -24.92 13.96 5.90
C LEU A 472 -25.72 14.04 4.59
N LEU A 473 -26.83 13.31 4.45
CA LEU A 473 -27.62 13.29 3.21
C LEU A 473 -28.05 14.68 2.71
N PRO A 474 -28.45 15.65 3.57
CA PRO A 474 -28.83 16.98 3.09
C PRO A 474 -27.64 17.80 2.54
N ALA A 475 -26.41 17.38 2.81
CA ALA A 475 -25.18 18.06 2.40
C ALA A 475 -24.53 17.48 1.14
N LEU A 476 -24.97 16.29 0.70
CA LEU A 476 -24.65 15.67 -0.59
C LEU A 476 -25.58 16.21 -1.69
#